data_AF-A0A7H8HBX1-F1
#
_entry.id   AF-A0A7H8HBX1-F1
#
_cell.length_a   1.000
_cell.length_b   1.000
_cell.length_c   1.000
_cell.angle_alpha   90.00
_cell.angle_beta   90.00
_cell.angle_gamma   90.00
#
_symmetry.space_group_name_H-M   'P 1'
#
loop_
_entity.id
_entity.type
_entity.pdbx_description
1 polymer ?
#
loop_
_entity_poly.entity_id
_entity_poly.type
_entity_poly.pdbx_seq_one_letter_code
_entity_poly.pdbx_strand_id
1 'polypeptide(L)'
;MSTTDHRDHEFIRRCETIISALPIRHPFELRAFLDALGRQQGMPVILGRMPLRRGGASGLLARTREECWLTVVAKAAPAHAAHIAFHEIGHWILGHPGTYACGRRTHPDDRWELEAEQFACLLREHVNAGAARHRDRLPGRTALRAAFGSRRHLCADA
;
A
#
# COMPACT_ATOMS: atom_id res chain seq x y z
N MET A 1 -4.43 29.73 9.01
CA MET A 1 -4.53 28.39 8.40
C MET A 1 -5.43 28.52 7.19
N SER A 2 -4.89 28.33 5.99
CA SER A 2 -5.60 28.60 4.73
C SER A 2 -6.59 27.47 4.41
N THR A 3 -7.62 27.74 3.62
CA THR A 3 -8.68 26.76 3.29
C THR A 3 -8.20 25.54 2.51
N THR A 4 -7.01 25.61 1.90
CA THR A 4 -6.33 24.47 1.23
C THR A 4 -5.73 23.51 2.26
N ASP A 5 -5.03 24.03 3.26
CA ASP A 5 -4.41 23.27 4.36
C ASP A 5 -5.46 22.45 5.14
N HIS A 6 -6.63 23.06 5.38
CA HIS A 6 -7.74 22.35 6.03
C HIS A 6 -8.32 21.20 5.19
N ARG A 7 -8.46 21.41 3.87
CA ARG A 7 -8.99 20.39 2.94
C ARG A 7 -8.03 19.22 2.79
N ASP A 8 -6.73 19.49 2.74
CA ASP A 8 -5.70 18.44 2.67
C ASP A 8 -5.69 17.60 3.96
N HIS A 9 -5.80 18.25 5.12
CA HIS A 9 -5.90 17.54 6.40
C HIS A 9 -7.17 16.68 6.53
N GLU A 10 -8.33 17.18 6.06
CA GLU A 10 -9.57 16.40 6.04
C GLU A 10 -9.45 15.18 5.12
N PHE A 11 -8.85 15.36 3.94
CA PHE A 11 -8.61 14.28 3.00
C PHE A 11 -7.66 13.22 3.58
N ILE A 12 -6.58 13.63 4.24
CA ILE A 12 -5.65 12.71 4.92
C ILE A 12 -6.40 11.88 5.96
N ARG A 13 -7.19 12.51 6.84
CA ARG A 13 -7.96 11.80 7.87
C ARG A 13 -8.96 10.80 7.28
N ARG A 14 -9.61 11.19 6.18
CA ARG A 14 -10.51 10.29 5.43
C ARG A 14 -9.73 9.09 4.90
N CYS A 15 -8.57 9.32 4.29
CA CYS A 15 -7.72 8.26 3.76
C CYS A 15 -7.23 7.31 4.87
N GLU A 16 -6.78 7.84 6.01
CA GLU A 16 -6.37 7.04 7.17
C GLU A 16 -7.50 6.12 7.64
N THR A 17 -8.72 6.66 7.73
CA THR A 17 -9.92 5.89 8.09
C THR A 17 -10.16 4.74 7.10
N ILE A 18 -10.13 5.04 5.81
CA ILE A 18 -10.31 4.04 4.75
C ILE A 18 -9.22 2.97 4.81
N ILE A 19 -7.95 3.39 4.89
CA ILE A 19 -6.78 2.51 4.90
C ILE A 19 -6.83 1.57 6.11
N SER A 20 -7.29 2.05 7.27
CA SER A 20 -7.44 1.22 8.48
C SER A 20 -8.42 0.06 8.31
N ALA A 21 -9.37 0.16 7.37
CA ALA A 21 -10.36 -0.86 7.06
C ALA A 21 -9.95 -1.79 5.90
N LEU A 22 -8.77 -1.59 5.31
CA LEU A 22 -8.25 -2.45 4.25
C LEU A 22 -7.67 -3.75 4.84
N PRO A 23 -7.69 -4.87 4.09
CA PRO A 23 -7.27 -6.18 4.59
C PRO A 23 -5.74 -6.35 4.54
N ILE A 24 -5.00 -5.41 5.12
CA ILE A 24 -3.54 -5.36 5.14
C ILE A 24 -3.02 -6.32 6.23
N ARG A 25 -2.07 -7.17 5.85
CA ARG A 25 -1.41 -8.13 6.77
C ARG A 25 0.10 -7.96 6.72
N HIS A 26 0.76 -8.35 7.80
CA HIS A 26 2.22 -8.34 7.93
C HIS A 26 2.75 -9.76 8.17
N PRO A 27 3.86 -10.18 7.52
CA PRO A 27 4.61 -9.44 6.49
C PRO A 27 3.75 -9.12 5.25
N PHE A 28 3.97 -7.94 4.67
CA PHE A 28 3.14 -7.44 3.58
C PHE A 28 3.55 -8.11 2.26
N GLU A 29 2.57 -8.67 1.56
CA GLU A 29 2.74 -9.24 0.23
C GLU A 29 1.64 -8.70 -0.69
N LEU A 30 2.05 -8.07 -1.80
CA LEU A 30 1.13 -7.36 -2.68
C LEU A 30 0.05 -8.30 -3.24
N ARG A 31 0.43 -9.50 -3.67
CA ARG A 31 -0.53 -10.47 -4.22
C ARG A 31 -1.56 -10.91 -3.18
N ALA A 32 -1.12 -11.22 -1.96
CA ALA A 32 -2.00 -11.62 -0.88
C ALA A 32 -2.96 -10.50 -0.48
N PHE A 33 -2.47 -9.25 -0.49
CA PHE A 33 -3.29 -8.06 -0.25
C PHE A 33 -4.36 -7.90 -1.34
N LEU A 34 -4.00 -8.00 -2.63
CA LEU A 34 -4.96 -7.89 -3.73
C LEU A 34 -6.01 -9.00 -3.71
N ASP A 35 -5.63 -10.24 -3.40
CA ASP A 35 -6.56 -11.35 -3.27
C ASP A 35 -7.57 -11.09 -2.12
N ALA A 36 -7.09 -10.56 -0.98
CA ALA A 36 -7.94 -10.23 0.16
C ALA A 36 -8.84 -9.01 -0.11
N LEU A 37 -8.29 -7.99 -0.76
CA LEU A 37 -9.04 -6.80 -1.18
C LEU A 37 -10.15 -7.19 -2.16
N GLY A 38 -9.84 -8.05 -3.14
CA GLY A 38 -10.83 -8.52 -4.10
C GLY A 38 -11.98 -9.27 -3.43
N ARG A 39 -11.68 -10.13 -2.45
CA ARG A 39 -12.73 -10.77 -1.63
C ARG A 39 -13.56 -9.75 -0.85
N GLN A 40 -12.93 -8.76 -0.23
CA GLN A 40 -13.63 -7.71 0.51
C GLN A 40 -14.54 -6.85 -0.39
N GLN A 41 -14.13 -6.63 -1.64
CA GLN A 41 -14.88 -5.84 -2.62
C GLN A 41 -15.86 -6.68 -3.48
N GLY A 42 -15.91 -8.00 -3.28
CA GLY A 42 -16.72 -8.91 -4.11
C GLY A 42 -16.27 -8.97 -5.58
N MET A 43 -15.01 -8.65 -5.87
CA MET A 43 -14.44 -8.54 -7.21
C MET A 43 -13.02 -9.12 -7.23
N PRO A 44 -12.79 -10.30 -7.82
CA PRO A 44 -11.45 -10.86 -7.98
C PRO A 44 -10.48 -9.85 -8.61
N VAL A 45 -9.24 -9.80 -8.11
CA VAL A 45 -8.20 -8.89 -8.62
C VAL A 45 -7.06 -9.69 -9.20
N ILE A 46 -6.84 -9.55 -10.51
CA ILE A 46 -5.77 -10.22 -11.25
C ILE A 46 -4.60 -9.25 -11.41
N LEU A 47 -3.45 -9.60 -10.83
CA LEU A 47 -2.22 -8.84 -10.98
C LEU A 47 -1.49 -9.25 -12.26
N GLY A 48 -1.42 -8.34 -13.24
CA GLY A 48 -0.72 -8.52 -14.50
C GLY A 48 0.55 -7.67 -14.64
N ARG A 49 1.32 -7.97 -15.69
CA ARG A 49 2.48 -7.18 -16.12
C ARG A 49 2.25 -6.70 -17.55
N MET A 50 2.58 -5.43 -17.83
CA MET A 50 2.46 -4.87 -19.18
C MET A 50 3.78 -4.25 -19.68
N PRO A 51 4.02 -4.21 -21.01
CA PRO A 51 5.19 -3.54 -21.55
C PRO A 51 5.13 -2.03 -21.29
N LEU A 52 6.27 -1.43 -20.91
CA LEU A 52 6.39 0.02 -20.79
C LEU A 52 6.36 0.66 -22.19
N ARG A 53 5.42 1.55 -22.44
CA ARG A 53 5.34 2.35 -23.67
C ARG A 53 5.75 3.79 -23.37
N ARG A 54 6.53 4.43 -24.25
CA ARG A 54 6.89 5.85 -24.11
C ARG A 54 5.61 6.70 -24.07
N GLY A 55 5.46 7.54 -23.04
CA GLY A 55 4.27 8.35 -22.82
C GLY A 55 3.01 7.56 -22.43
N GLY A 56 3.14 6.25 -22.12
CA GLY A 56 2.05 5.42 -21.61
C GLY A 56 1.99 5.40 -20.09
N ALA A 57 0.85 4.95 -19.55
CA ALA A 57 0.67 4.78 -18.11
C ALA A 57 1.62 3.73 -17.53
N SER A 58 2.08 3.94 -16.30
CA SER A 58 2.91 3.00 -15.54
C SER A 58 2.07 1.86 -14.91
N GLY A 59 0.77 2.11 -14.75
CA GLY A 59 -0.23 1.21 -14.21
C GLY A 59 -1.54 1.29 -14.97
N LEU A 60 -2.41 0.31 -14.70
CA LEU A 60 -3.76 0.26 -15.23
C LEU A 60 -4.62 -0.61 -14.31
N LEU A 61 -5.76 -0.07 -13.90
CA LEU A 61 -6.87 -0.84 -13.36
C LEU A 61 -8.07 -0.86 -14.31
N ALA A 62 -8.42 -2.05 -14.78
CA ALA A 62 -9.55 -2.28 -15.67
C ALA A 62 -10.54 -3.26 -15.04
N ARG A 63 -11.79 -2.82 -14.89
CA ARG A 63 -12.87 -3.68 -14.38
C ARG A 63 -13.67 -4.28 -15.52
N THR A 64 -13.83 -5.59 -15.48
CA THR A 64 -14.78 -6.34 -16.30
C THR A 64 -16.06 -6.62 -15.48
N ARG A 65 -16.95 -7.46 -16.01
CA ARG A 65 -18.13 -7.91 -15.25
C ARG A 65 -17.77 -8.86 -14.10
N GLU A 66 -16.67 -9.61 -14.25
CA GLU A 66 -16.35 -10.75 -13.38
C GLU A 66 -15.09 -10.52 -12.55
N GLU A 67 -14.19 -9.67 -13.04
CA GLU A 67 -12.88 -9.45 -12.43
C GLU A 67 -12.31 -8.07 -12.70
N CYS A 68 -11.36 -7.68 -11.86
CA CYS A 68 -10.57 -6.47 -11.95
C CYS A 68 -9.13 -6.82 -12.32
N TRP A 69 -8.64 -6.27 -13.43
CA TRP A 69 -7.24 -6.40 -13.84
C TRP A 69 -6.45 -5.21 -13.30
N LEU A 70 -5.49 -5.47 -12.42
CA LEU A 70 -4.49 -4.49 -12.00
C LEU A 70 -3.18 -4.86 -12.67
N THR A 71 -2.68 -4.00 -13.55
CA THR A 71 -1.43 -4.24 -14.26
C THR A 71 -0.39 -3.18 -13.92
N VAL A 72 0.85 -3.61 -13.79
CA VAL A 72 2.01 -2.74 -13.55
C VAL A 72 3.04 -2.96 -14.66
N VAL A 73 3.83 -1.93 -14.98
CA VAL A 73 4.87 -2.08 -16.00
C VAL A 73 5.89 -3.17 -15.64
N ALA A 74 6.25 -3.99 -16.63
CA ALA A 74 6.97 -5.25 -16.43
C ALA A 74 8.35 -5.09 -15.77
N LYS A 75 9.06 -4.00 -16.08
CA LYS A 75 10.43 -3.73 -15.60
C LYS A 75 10.47 -2.83 -14.34
N ALA A 76 9.35 -2.59 -13.68
CA ALA A 76 9.34 -1.82 -12.43
C ALA A 76 10.02 -2.62 -11.30
N ALA A 77 10.94 -1.97 -10.60
CA ALA A 77 11.50 -2.49 -9.35
C ALA A 77 10.37 -2.75 -8.33
N PRO A 78 10.52 -3.72 -7.39
CA PRO A 78 9.43 -4.12 -6.50
C PRO A 78 8.75 -2.95 -5.75
N ALA A 79 9.54 -2.00 -5.25
CA ALA A 79 9.01 -0.82 -4.56
C ALA A 79 8.14 0.06 -5.48
N HIS A 80 8.61 0.30 -6.71
CA HIS A 80 7.88 1.07 -7.73
C HIS A 80 6.62 0.30 -8.18
N ALA A 81 6.72 -1.01 -8.45
CA ALA A 81 5.56 -1.83 -8.80
C ALA A 81 4.46 -1.80 -7.73
N ALA A 82 4.84 -1.87 -6.45
CA ALA A 82 3.89 -1.73 -5.35
C ALA A 82 3.29 -0.32 -5.25
N HIS A 83 4.06 0.73 -5.54
CA HIS A 83 3.54 2.10 -5.55
C HIS A 83 2.53 2.32 -6.69
N ILE A 84 2.85 1.85 -7.90
CA ILE A 84 1.88 1.84 -9.02
C ILE A 84 0.60 1.13 -8.60
N ALA A 85 0.71 -0.06 -7.99
CA ALA A 85 -0.47 -0.79 -7.55
C ALA A 85 -1.27 -0.01 -6.49
N PHE A 86 -0.61 0.67 -5.55
CA PHE A 86 -1.29 1.50 -4.55
C PHE A 86 -2.00 2.70 -5.16
N HIS A 87 -1.40 3.32 -6.17
CA HIS A 87 -1.99 4.42 -6.93
C HIS A 87 -3.28 3.97 -7.64
N GLU A 88 -3.21 2.86 -8.38
CA GLU A 88 -4.39 2.28 -9.05
C GLU A 88 -5.49 1.88 -8.06
N ILE A 89 -5.12 1.36 -6.89
CA ILE A 89 -6.07 1.06 -5.81
C ILE A 89 -6.67 2.35 -5.25
N GLY A 90 -5.91 3.44 -5.16
CA GLY A 90 -6.40 4.76 -4.79
C GLY A 90 -7.57 5.19 -5.66
N HIS A 91 -7.43 5.11 -6.98
CA HIS A 91 -8.55 5.38 -7.89
C HIS A 91 -9.77 4.50 -7.61
N TRP A 92 -9.56 3.20 -7.43
CA TRP A 92 -10.67 2.27 -7.21
C TRP A 92 -11.40 2.56 -5.89
N ILE A 93 -10.67 2.73 -4.79
CA ILE A 93 -11.23 2.89 -3.45
C ILE A 93 -11.86 4.27 -3.25
N LEU A 94 -11.28 5.31 -3.83
CA LEU A 94 -11.85 6.66 -3.79
C LEU A 94 -13.02 6.84 -4.77
N GLY A 95 -13.28 5.86 -5.63
CA GLY A 95 -14.36 5.90 -6.60
C GLY A 95 -14.08 6.86 -7.76
N HIS A 96 -12.81 7.17 -8.02
CA HIS A 96 -12.42 7.91 -9.21
C HIS A 96 -12.76 7.07 -10.44
N PRO A 97 -13.20 7.67 -11.55
CA PRO A 97 -13.34 6.92 -12.79
C PRO A 97 -11.97 6.35 -13.14
N GLY A 98 -11.87 5.03 -13.09
CA GLY A 98 -10.62 4.32 -13.32
C GLY A 98 -10.08 4.62 -14.72
N THR A 99 -8.78 4.44 -14.93
CA THR A 99 -8.09 4.75 -16.18
C THR A 99 -8.79 4.14 -17.41
N TYR A 100 -9.45 2.97 -17.28
CA TYR A 100 -10.25 2.37 -18.35
C TYR A 100 -11.45 1.57 -17.80
N ALA A 101 -12.66 2.03 -18.11
CA ALA A 101 -13.85 1.18 -18.17
C ALA A 101 -14.04 0.73 -19.62
N CYS A 102 -14.51 -0.50 -19.85
CA CYS A 102 -14.73 -1.03 -21.21
C CYS A 102 -15.53 -0.01 -22.06
N GLY A 103 -14.87 0.57 -23.08
CA GLY A 103 -15.46 1.54 -24.00
C GLY A 103 -15.20 3.03 -23.74
N ARG A 104 -14.51 3.43 -22.66
CA ARG A 104 -14.16 4.85 -22.43
C ARG A 104 -12.78 5.00 -21.78
N ARG A 105 -11.86 5.65 -22.51
CA ARG A 105 -10.64 6.20 -21.92
C ARG A 105 -11.05 7.46 -21.18
N THR A 106 -11.05 7.42 -19.85
CA THR A 106 -11.23 8.62 -19.04
C THR A 106 -9.86 9.20 -18.77
N HIS A 107 -9.63 10.42 -19.24
CA HIS A 107 -8.53 11.22 -18.68
C HIS A 107 -8.95 11.56 -17.25
N PRO A 108 -8.19 11.10 -16.25
CA PRO A 108 -8.49 11.48 -14.88
C PRO A 108 -8.35 13.00 -14.76
N ASP A 109 -9.25 13.64 -14.02
CA ASP A 109 -9.07 15.02 -13.58
C ASP A 109 -7.73 15.10 -12.81
N ASP A 110 -6.94 16.15 -13.03
CA ASP A 110 -5.64 16.35 -12.34
C ASP A 110 -5.79 16.20 -10.82
N ARG A 111 -6.96 16.58 -10.27
CA ARG A 111 -7.25 16.39 -8.85
C ARG A 111 -7.35 14.93 -8.45
N TRP A 112 -7.96 14.07 -9.26
CA TRP A 112 -8.09 12.63 -8.96
C TRP A 112 -6.75 11.92 -9.00
N GLU A 113 -5.85 12.33 -9.89
CA GLU A 113 -4.46 11.85 -9.92
C GLU A 113 -3.74 12.23 -8.63
N LEU A 114 -3.87 13.49 -8.20
CA LEU A 114 -3.28 13.96 -6.95
C LEU A 114 -3.83 13.22 -5.73
N GLU A 115 -5.15 13.03 -5.66
CA GLU A 115 -5.80 12.31 -4.56
C GLU A 115 -5.41 10.81 -4.56
N ALA A 116 -5.31 10.17 -5.73
CA ALA A 116 -4.84 8.78 -5.85
C ALA A 116 -3.36 8.64 -5.43
N GLU A 117 -2.51 9.59 -5.84
CA GLU A 117 -1.10 9.64 -5.46
C GLU A 117 -0.93 9.82 -3.94
N GLN A 118 -1.68 10.75 -3.35
CA GLN A 118 -1.64 10.99 -1.91
C GLN A 118 -2.16 9.77 -1.13
N PHE A 119 -3.22 9.11 -1.59
CA PHE A 119 -3.68 7.85 -1.03
C PHE A 119 -2.60 6.76 -1.09
N ALA A 120 -1.88 6.64 -2.21
CA ALA A 120 -0.82 5.67 -2.37
C ALA A 120 0.35 5.88 -1.39
N CYS A 121 0.70 7.14 -1.12
CA CYS A 121 1.69 7.53 -0.12
C CYS A 121 1.25 7.13 1.28
N LEU A 122 0.02 7.49 1.68
CA LEU A 122 -0.53 7.13 3.00
C LEU A 122 -0.63 5.61 3.19
N LEU A 123 -1.04 4.88 2.15
CA LEU A 123 -1.10 3.41 2.19
C LEU A 123 0.30 2.80 2.35
N ARG A 124 1.30 3.35 1.65
CA ARG A 124 2.70 2.93 1.79
C ARG A 124 3.20 3.16 3.22
N GLU A 125 2.94 4.32 3.79
CA GLU A 125 3.32 4.66 5.16
C GLU A 125 2.69 3.70 6.16
N HIS A 126 1.39 3.41 6.01
CA HIS A 126 0.68 2.45 6.85
C HIS A 126 1.31 1.05 6.79
N VAL A 127 1.59 0.56 5.57
CA VAL A 127 2.25 -0.74 5.36
C VAL A 127 3.64 -0.77 6.00
N ASN A 128 4.43 0.29 5.85
CA ASN A 128 5.77 0.39 6.43
C ASN A 128 5.71 0.43 7.97
N ALA A 129 4.79 1.20 8.55
CA ALA A 129 4.60 1.29 9.99
C ALA A 129 4.20 -0.06 10.59
N GLY A 130 3.29 -0.79 9.94
CA GLY A 130 2.90 -2.12 10.39
C GLY A 130 4.02 -3.17 10.23
N ALA A 131 4.86 -3.06 9.20
CA ALA A 131 6.05 -3.90 9.04
C ALA A 131 7.09 -3.66 10.13
N ALA A 132 7.30 -2.41 10.55
CA ALA A 132 8.18 -2.07 11.68
C ALA A 132 7.64 -2.68 12.99
N ARG A 133 6.35 -2.50 13.29
CA ARG A 133 5.71 -3.08 14.48
C ARG A 133 5.76 -4.62 14.49
N HIS A 134 5.57 -5.26 13.35
CA HIS A 134 5.66 -6.72 13.22
C HIS A 134 7.09 -7.22 13.49
N ARG A 135 8.11 -6.51 12.98
CA ARG A 135 9.52 -6.78 13.26
C ARG A 135 9.82 -6.69 14.76
N ASP A 136 9.30 -5.66 15.43
CA ASP A 136 9.55 -5.43 16.86
C ASP A 136 8.86 -6.48 17.75
N ARG A 137 7.76 -7.08 17.28
CA ARG A 137 7.02 -8.15 17.98
C ARG A 137 7.61 -9.56 17.80
N LEU A 138 8.45 -9.78 16.78
CA LEU A 138 9.13 -11.07 16.60
C LEU A 138 10.14 -11.28 17.75
N PRO A 139 10.04 -12.36 18.53
CA PRO A 139 11.02 -12.63 19.57
C PRO A 139 12.37 -13.01 18.92
N GLY A 140 13.35 -12.08 19.00
CA GLY A 140 14.75 -12.28 18.61
C GLY A 140 15.25 -11.21 17.64
N ARG A 141 15.87 -10.11 18.12
CA ARG A 141 17.32 -10.04 18.42
C ARG A 141 17.66 -9.36 19.76
N THR A 142 16.69 -8.81 20.47
CA THR A 142 16.91 -8.16 21.78
C THR A 142 17.03 -9.14 22.95
N ALA A 143 16.63 -10.41 22.73
CA ALA A 143 16.75 -11.49 23.72
C ALA A 143 18.20 -12.01 23.91
N LEU A 144 19.19 -11.54 23.14
CA LEU A 144 20.59 -11.92 23.38
C LEU A 144 21.26 -11.12 24.51
N ARG A 145 20.68 -9.98 24.93
CA ARG A 145 21.20 -9.23 26.10
C ARG A 145 20.76 -9.84 27.44
N ALA A 146 19.71 -10.65 27.45
CA ALA A 146 19.23 -11.34 28.65
C ALA A 146 19.86 -12.74 28.85
N ALA A 147 20.56 -13.28 27.84
CA ALA A 147 21.24 -14.57 27.93
C ALA A 147 22.67 -14.50 28.51
N PHE A 148 23.19 -13.29 28.77
CA PHE A 148 24.46 -13.06 29.49
C PHE A 148 24.24 -12.51 30.91
N GLY A 149 23.16 -12.94 31.57
CA GLY A 149 23.06 -12.83 33.03
C GLY A 149 23.95 -13.87 33.72
N SER A 150 24.66 -13.42 34.75
CA SER A 150 25.40 -14.20 35.76
C SER A 150 26.81 -14.72 35.42
N ARG A 151 27.81 -13.91 35.77
CA ARG A 151 28.83 -14.35 36.73
C ARG A 151 28.85 -13.41 37.93
N ARG A 152 28.21 -13.83 39.03
CA ARG A 152 28.61 -13.43 40.38
C ARG A 152 29.63 -14.45 40.87
N HIS A 153 30.84 -13.99 41.16
CA HIS A 153 31.72 -14.49 42.22
C HIS A 153 32.48 -13.25 42.73
N LEU A 154 32.13 -12.71 43.90
CA LEU A 154 32.64 -13.11 45.22
C LEU A 154 34.17 -13.00 45.30
N CYS A 155 34.69 -11.85 45.73
CA CYS A 155 35.14 -11.61 47.12
C CYS A 155 35.88 -10.27 47.20
N ALA A 156 35.56 -9.53 48.27
CA ALA A 156 36.41 -8.50 48.85
C ALA A 156 37.36 -9.14 49.88
N ASP A 157 38.41 -8.40 50.20
CA ASP A 157 39.37 -8.51 51.31
C ASP A 157 40.54 -9.51 51.19
N ALA A 158 41.73 -8.93 50.95
CA ALA A 158 42.91 -9.03 51.82
C ALA A 158 43.80 -7.80 51.62
#